data_AF-A0A0L7T3F5-F1
#
_entry.id   AF-A0A0L7T3F5-F1
#
_cell.length_a   1.000
_cell.length_b   1.000
_cell.length_c   1.000
_cell.angle_alpha   90.00
_cell.angle_beta   90.00
_cell.angle_gamma   90.00
#
_symmetry.space_group_name_H-M   'P 1'
#
loop_
_entity.id
_entity.type
_entity.pdbx_description
1 polymer ?
#
loop_
_entity_poly.entity_id
_entity_poly.type
_entity_poly.pdbx_seq_one_letter_code
_entity_poly.pdbx_strand_id
1 'polypeptide(L)'
;IDHMQYRHGDRFFHPMLDAALEKHSSMESSLQIIKQTFTKLTDWQHGFYSESNLKALTTEIAESKLPKFNNLMDRFNGLAISVHDTWTTHITLENFEVSGDRYKAKIHYRIQDHFGLDDSDINDLLYRKFRIFRIWFTLQRWQGYGYQPFITEMNVTKTIEGSKFDTF
;
A
#
# COMPACT_ATOMS: atom_id res chain seq x y z
N ILE A 1 8.83 18.32 1.43
CA ILE A 1 8.48 19.77 1.49
C ILE A 1 8.70 20.40 0.13
N ASP A 2 9.81 20.12 -0.53
CA ASP A 2 10.14 20.66 -1.86
C ASP A 2 9.03 20.40 -2.90
N HIS A 3 8.47 19.18 -2.96
CA HIS A 3 7.35 18.86 -3.85
C HIS A 3 6.12 19.75 -3.64
N MET A 4 5.82 20.08 -2.38
CA MET A 4 4.73 20.99 -2.01
C MET A 4 5.04 22.44 -2.40
N GLN A 5 6.31 22.86 -2.38
CA GLN A 5 6.74 24.22 -2.69
C GLN A 5 6.66 24.53 -4.20
N TYR A 6 6.89 23.54 -5.05
CA TYR A 6 6.90 23.71 -6.50
C TYR A 6 5.50 23.76 -7.14
N ARG A 7 4.45 23.34 -6.42
CA ARG A 7 3.02 23.51 -6.79
C ARG A 7 2.65 22.93 -8.16
N HIS A 8 3.24 21.80 -8.54
CA HIS A 8 2.94 21.17 -9.83
C HIS A 8 1.68 20.28 -9.80
N GLY A 9 1.20 19.89 -8.61
CA GLY A 9 0.08 18.95 -8.47
C GLY A 9 0.42 17.51 -8.93
N ASP A 10 1.61 17.31 -9.48
CA ASP A 10 2.09 16.02 -9.96
C ASP A 10 2.21 15.01 -8.83
N ARG A 11 2.12 13.73 -9.19
CA ARG A 11 2.29 12.61 -8.26
C ARG A 11 3.67 12.68 -7.60
N PHE A 12 3.70 12.50 -6.29
CA PHE A 12 4.93 12.42 -5.52
C PHE A 12 5.36 10.96 -5.35
N PHE A 13 6.61 10.69 -5.75
CA PHE A 13 7.27 9.40 -5.59
C PHE A 13 8.57 9.60 -4.83
N HIS A 14 8.90 8.66 -3.93
CA HIS A 14 10.18 8.69 -3.26
C HIS A 14 10.60 7.27 -2.84
N PRO A 15 11.86 6.86 -3.05
CA PRO A 15 12.31 5.51 -2.69
C PRO A 15 12.14 5.14 -1.22
N MET A 16 12.15 6.14 -0.32
CA MET A 16 11.87 5.90 1.10
C MET A 16 10.41 5.56 1.39
N LEU A 17 9.46 5.98 0.54
CA LEU A 17 8.07 5.57 0.64
C LEU A 17 7.93 4.09 0.26
N ASP A 18 8.55 3.69 -0.85
CA ASP A 18 8.60 2.28 -1.28
C ASP A 18 9.25 1.39 -0.21
N ALA A 19 10.40 1.81 0.34
CA ALA A 19 11.10 1.07 1.39
C ALA A 19 10.30 0.99 2.70
N ALA A 20 9.45 1.97 2.98
CA ALA A 20 8.60 1.94 4.17
C ALA A 20 7.41 1.00 3.98
N LEU A 21 6.76 1.03 2.80
CA LEU A 21 5.77 0.02 2.41
C LEU A 21 6.36 -1.38 2.50
N GLU A 22 7.57 -1.57 1.98
CA GLU A 22 8.24 -2.86 1.96
C GLU A 22 8.48 -3.46 3.35
N LYS A 23 8.67 -2.62 4.37
CA LYS A 23 8.93 -3.04 5.75
C LYS A 23 7.66 -3.07 6.62
N HIS A 24 6.53 -2.63 6.09
CA HIS A 24 5.32 -2.47 6.87
C HIS A 24 4.64 -3.83 7.11
N SER A 25 4.21 -4.08 8.35
CA SER A 25 3.68 -5.39 8.78
C SER A 25 2.42 -5.82 8.01
N SER A 26 1.61 -4.87 7.56
CA SER A 26 0.42 -5.17 6.78
C SER A 26 0.73 -5.75 5.39
N MET A 27 1.90 -5.44 4.82
CA MET A 27 2.35 -6.07 3.57
C MET A 27 2.71 -7.53 3.80
N GLU A 28 3.38 -7.85 4.91
CA GLU A 28 3.68 -9.23 5.29
C GLU A 28 2.40 -10.04 5.50
N SER A 29 1.41 -9.50 6.23
CA SER A 29 0.10 -10.16 6.39
C SER A 29 -0.61 -10.40 5.06
N SER A 30 -0.59 -9.43 4.14
CA SER A 30 -1.18 -9.56 2.81
C SER A 30 -0.48 -10.65 1.98
N LEU A 31 0.86 -10.69 1.99
CA LEU A 31 1.63 -11.70 1.27
C LEU A 31 1.38 -13.12 1.82
N GLN A 32 1.20 -13.27 3.13
CA GLN A 32 0.87 -14.56 3.74
C GLN A 32 -0.48 -15.09 3.27
N ILE A 33 -1.50 -14.23 3.19
CA ILE A 33 -2.82 -14.59 2.68
C ILE A 33 -2.73 -14.99 1.20
N ILE A 34 -2.01 -14.19 0.39
CA ILE A 34 -1.78 -14.53 -1.02
C ILE A 34 -1.10 -15.91 -1.15
N LYS A 35 -0.08 -16.19 -0.34
CA LYS A 35 0.61 -17.48 -0.33
C LYS A 35 -0.34 -18.63 0.02
N GLN A 36 -1.13 -18.49 1.09
CA GLN A 36 -2.13 -19.46 1.52
C GLN A 36 -3.13 -19.75 0.39
N THR A 37 -3.65 -18.70 -0.24
CA THR A 37 -4.62 -18.82 -1.33
C THR A 37 -4.01 -19.49 -2.56
N PHE A 38 -2.77 -19.14 -2.94
CA PHE A 38 -2.07 -19.84 -4.02
C PHE A 38 -1.88 -21.32 -3.71
N THR A 39 -1.41 -21.68 -2.52
CA THR A 39 -1.24 -23.09 -2.16
C THR A 39 -2.55 -23.86 -2.21
N LYS A 40 -3.65 -23.26 -1.73
CA LYS A 40 -4.99 -23.86 -1.70
C LYS A 40 -5.64 -24.00 -3.07
N LEU A 41 -5.50 -23.00 -3.93
CA LEU A 41 -6.25 -22.90 -5.19
C LEU A 41 -5.43 -23.28 -6.42
N THR A 42 -4.13 -23.53 -6.32
CA THR A 42 -3.35 -24.02 -7.46
C THR A 42 -3.84 -25.40 -7.88
N ASP A 43 -4.10 -25.59 -9.18
CA ASP A 43 -4.31 -26.93 -9.72
C ASP A 43 -2.94 -27.61 -9.87
N TRP A 44 -2.53 -28.28 -8.79
CA TRP A 44 -1.25 -28.99 -8.71
C TRP A 44 -1.16 -30.19 -9.66
N GLN A 45 -2.29 -30.73 -10.13
CA GLN A 45 -2.29 -31.87 -11.05
C GLN A 45 -1.93 -31.42 -12.47
N HIS A 46 -2.46 -30.26 -12.89
CA HIS A 46 -2.27 -29.74 -14.24
C HIS A 46 -1.27 -28.59 -14.34
N GLY A 47 -0.78 -28.07 -13.20
CA GLY A 47 0.27 -27.06 -13.15
C GLY A 47 -0.17 -25.69 -13.63
N PHE A 48 -1.45 -25.34 -13.51
CA PHE A 48 -1.96 -24.02 -13.91
C PHE A 48 -2.87 -23.40 -12.85
N TYR A 49 -3.05 -22.07 -12.96
CA TYR A 49 -3.96 -21.31 -12.12
C TYR A 49 -5.12 -20.82 -12.98
N SER A 50 -6.32 -21.35 -12.75
CA SER A 50 -7.48 -21.04 -13.59
C SER A 50 -8.03 -19.63 -13.35
N GLU A 51 -8.80 -19.11 -14.31
CA GLU A 51 -9.49 -17.83 -14.16
C GLU A 51 -10.48 -17.84 -12.98
N SER A 52 -11.15 -18.98 -12.72
CA SER A 52 -12.01 -19.13 -11.54
C SER A 52 -11.23 -18.98 -10.23
N ASN A 53 -10.00 -19.50 -10.19
CA ASN A 53 -9.13 -19.42 -9.02
C ASN A 53 -8.53 -18.01 -8.86
N LEU A 54 -8.36 -17.26 -9.95
CA LEU A 54 -8.00 -15.84 -9.92
C LEU A 54 -9.12 -14.99 -9.30
N LYS A 55 -10.38 -15.29 -9.65
CA LYS A 55 -11.53 -14.62 -9.07
C LYS A 55 -11.66 -14.91 -7.58
N ALA A 56 -11.49 -16.17 -7.17
CA ALA A 56 -11.48 -16.56 -5.77
C ALA A 56 -10.31 -15.91 -5.00
N LEU A 57 -9.12 -15.82 -5.59
CA LEU A 57 -7.99 -15.08 -5.02
C LEU A 57 -8.33 -13.61 -4.78
N THR A 58 -8.96 -12.96 -5.77
CA THR A 58 -9.37 -11.56 -5.64
C THR A 58 -10.35 -11.38 -4.48
N THR A 59 -11.31 -12.29 -4.32
CA THR A 59 -12.25 -12.27 -3.20
C THR A 59 -11.55 -12.44 -1.86
N GLU A 60 -10.71 -13.46 -1.71
CA GLU A 60 -9.97 -13.74 -0.45
C GLU A 60 -9.06 -12.56 -0.07
N ILE A 61 -8.39 -11.94 -1.03
CA ILE A 61 -7.58 -10.74 -0.82
C ILE A 61 -8.46 -9.54 -0.43
N ALA A 62 -9.61 -9.35 -1.06
CA ALA A 62 -10.51 -8.23 -0.76
C ALA A 62 -11.14 -8.35 0.63
N GLU A 63 -11.44 -9.59 1.08
CA GLU A 63 -11.92 -9.88 2.43
C GLU A 63 -10.81 -9.84 3.49
N SER A 64 -9.55 -9.88 3.07
CA SER A 64 -8.40 -9.82 3.95
C SER A 64 -8.10 -8.42 4.51
N LYS A 65 -7.25 -8.36 5.54
CA LYS A 65 -6.68 -7.09 6.00
C LYS A 65 -5.64 -6.59 5.00
N LEU A 66 -6.11 -5.84 4.00
CA LEU A 66 -5.24 -5.18 3.02
C LEU A 66 -4.23 -4.26 3.71
N PRO A 67 -3.09 -3.97 3.05
CA PRO A 67 -2.14 -3.01 3.55
C PRO A 67 -2.80 -1.63 3.74
N LYS A 68 -3.08 -1.29 5.00
CA LYS A 68 -3.55 0.03 5.43
C LYS A 68 -2.48 0.62 6.34
N PHE A 69 -2.06 1.85 6.04
CA PHE A 69 -1.13 2.63 6.86
C PHE A 69 -1.88 3.42 7.94
N ASN A 70 -2.76 2.75 8.68
CA ASN A 70 -3.67 3.42 9.61
C ASN A 70 -3.32 3.18 11.08
N ASN A 71 -2.19 2.52 11.40
CA ASN A 71 -1.83 2.26 12.79
C ASN A 71 -1.13 3.48 13.42
N LEU A 72 -1.38 3.68 14.72
CA LEU A 72 -0.83 4.81 15.49
C LEU A 72 0.70 4.89 15.47
N MET A 73 1.41 3.76 15.31
CA MET A 73 2.89 3.74 15.21
C MET A 73 3.41 4.31 13.89
N ASP A 74 2.61 4.27 12.82
CA ASP A 74 2.97 4.85 11.52
C ASP A 74 2.92 6.38 11.55
N ARG A 75 2.25 6.96 12.56
CA ARG A 75 1.94 8.40 12.68
C ARG A 75 3.09 9.29 13.17
N PHE A 76 4.25 8.71 13.51
CA PHE A 76 5.33 9.42 14.23
C PHE A 76 6.57 9.79 13.38
N ASN A 77 6.53 9.61 12.06
CA ASN A 77 7.61 10.03 11.14
C ASN A 77 7.04 10.75 9.89
N GLY A 78 7.89 11.33 9.03
CA GLY A 78 7.44 12.04 7.81
C GLY A 78 6.66 11.17 6.80
N LEU A 79 6.56 9.86 7.05
CA LEU A 79 5.72 8.93 6.29
C LEU A 79 4.24 9.09 6.65
N ALA A 80 3.91 9.30 7.94
CA ALA A 80 2.56 9.63 8.42
C ALA A 80 1.94 10.85 7.72
N ILE A 81 2.83 11.80 7.41
CA ILE A 81 2.55 13.06 6.73
C ILE A 81 2.32 12.77 5.24
N SER A 82 3.05 11.81 4.67
CA SER A 82 2.94 11.50 3.25
C SER A 82 1.78 10.54 2.97
N VAL A 83 1.46 9.67 3.93
CA VAL A 83 0.49 8.60 3.86
C VAL A 83 -0.36 8.63 5.13
N HIS A 84 -1.51 9.29 5.05
CA HIS A 84 -2.47 9.51 6.11
C HIS A 84 -3.64 8.51 6.05
N ASP A 85 -4.08 8.12 4.84
CA ASP A 85 -5.09 7.06 4.62
C ASP A 85 -4.92 6.43 3.23
N THR A 86 -4.78 5.11 3.09
CA THR A 86 -4.62 4.52 1.75
C THR A 86 -5.91 4.66 0.93
N TRP A 87 -5.98 5.71 0.11
CA TRP A 87 -7.10 5.96 -0.78
C TRP A 87 -7.29 4.83 -1.79
N THR A 88 -6.20 4.27 -2.31
CA THR A 88 -6.28 3.15 -3.24
C THR A 88 -5.10 2.21 -3.12
N THR A 89 -5.40 0.91 -3.05
CA THR A 89 -4.42 -0.18 -3.08
C THR A 89 -4.70 -1.07 -4.28
N HIS A 90 -3.75 -1.14 -5.20
CA HIS A 90 -3.76 -2.08 -6.32
C HIS A 90 -2.73 -3.17 -6.06
N ILE A 91 -3.17 -4.43 -6.20
CA ILE A 91 -2.32 -5.61 -6.12
C ILE A 91 -2.41 -6.32 -7.47
N THR A 92 -1.28 -6.47 -8.14
CA THR A 92 -1.18 -7.06 -9.48
C THR A 92 -0.35 -8.33 -9.41
N LEU A 93 -0.90 -9.44 -9.88
CA LEU A 93 -0.14 -10.65 -10.18
C LEU A 93 0.55 -10.46 -11.54
N GLU A 94 1.84 -10.10 -11.53
CA GLU A 94 2.61 -9.87 -12.76
C GLU A 94 3.02 -11.19 -13.43
N ASN A 95 3.29 -12.22 -12.63
CA ASN A 95 3.67 -13.53 -13.13
C ASN A 95 3.29 -14.63 -12.14
N PHE A 96 2.90 -15.80 -12.64
CA PHE A 96 2.62 -16.99 -11.86
C PHE A 96 3.08 -18.25 -12.60
N GLU A 97 4.03 -18.97 -12.02
CA GLU A 97 4.63 -20.17 -12.59
C GLU A 97 4.49 -21.32 -11.61
N VAL A 98 4.08 -22.50 -12.10
CA VAL A 98 4.04 -23.75 -11.33
C VAL A 98 5.02 -24.73 -11.94
N SER A 99 5.83 -25.36 -11.10
CA SER A 99 6.80 -26.39 -11.49
C SER A 99 6.73 -27.55 -10.49
N GLY A 100 6.07 -28.63 -10.91
CA GLY A 100 5.77 -29.76 -10.04
C GLY A 100 4.95 -29.31 -8.82
N ASP A 101 5.45 -29.60 -7.63
CA ASP A 101 4.81 -29.24 -6.36
C ASP A 101 5.21 -27.85 -5.83
N ARG A 102 5.81 -26.99 -6.67
CA ARG A 102 6.21 -25.62 -6.30
C ARG A 102 5.60 -24.56 -7.20
N TYR A 103 5.41 -23.36 -6.67
CA TYR A 103 5.08 -22.18 -7.46
C TYR A 103 6.03 -21.03 -7.18
N LYS A 104 6.09 -20.10 -8.14
CA LYS A 104 6.73 -18.80 -8.03
C LYS A 104 5.77 -17.74 -8.57
N ALA A 105 5.53 -16.70 -7.78
CA ALA A 105 4.65 -15.60 -8.16
C ALA A 105 5.35 -14.26 -7.99
N LYS A 106 5.11 -13.33 -8.92
CA LYS A 106 5.58 -11.94 -8.83
C LYS A 106 4.39 -11.04 -8.61
N ILE A 107 4.34 -10.39 -7.46
CA ILE A 107 3.25 -9.53 -7.00
C ILE A 107 3.72 -8.09 -6.96
N HIS A 108 2.99 -7.18 -7.58
CA HIS A 108 3.24 -5.75 -7.55
C HIS A 108 2.15 -5.04 -6.76
N TYR A 109 2.57 -4.31 -5.73
CA TYR A 109 1.73 -3.43 -4.94
C TYR A 109 1.93 -2.00 -5.43
N ARG A 110 0.82 -1.32 -5.71
CA ARG A 110 0.77 0.10 -5.99
C ARG A 110 -0.25 0.75 -5.07
N ILE A 111 0.23 1.57 -4.15
CA ILE A 111 -0.59 2.24 -3.14
C ILE A 111 -0.56 3.74 -3.37
N GLN A 112 -1.73 4.36 -3.35
CA GLN A 112 -1.91 5.79 -3.51
C GLN A 112 -2.66 6.38 -2.32
N ASP A 113 -2.28 7.60 -1.98
CA ASP A 113 -2.95 8.42 -0.98
C ASP A 113 -2.94 9.90 -1.42
N HIS A 114 -3.95 10.66 -1.03
CA HIS A 114 -3.97 12.10 -1.11
C HIS A 114 -3.00 12.71 -0.11
N PHE A 115 -2.08 13.54 -0.60
CA PHE A 115 -1.20 14.28 0.28
C PHE A 115 -1.95 15.43 0.95
N GLY A 116 -2.24 15.32 2.24
CA GLY A 116 -2.69 16.45 3.03
C GLY A 116 -3.55 16.13 4.23
N LEU A 117 -3.87 17.19 4.96
CA LEU A 117 -4.75 17.16 6.11
C LEU A 117 -6.15 17.65 5.71
N ASP A 118 -7.17 16.89 6.08
CA ASP A 118 -8.56 17.32 5.96
C ASP A 118 -9.03 18.14 7.19
N ASP A 119 -10.27 18.60 7.17
CA ASP A 119 -10.82 19.41 8.26
C ASP A 119 -11.11 18.58 9.53
N SER A 120 -11.30 17.26 9.40
CA SER A 120 -11.42 16.35 10.54
C SER A 120 -10.08 16.17 11.25
N ASP A 121 -8.98 16.14 10.51
CA ASP A 121 -7.63 15.91 11.05
C ASP A 121 -7.20 16.98 12.05
N ILE A 122 -7.57 18.24 11.83
CA ILE A 122 -7.24 19.32 12.77
C ILE A 122 -7.98 19.24 14.10
N ASN A 123 -9.03 18.42 14.19
CA ASN A 123 -9.79 18.23 15.41
C ASN A 123 -9.22 17.09 16.28
N ASP A 124 -8.41 16.21 15.70
CA ASP A 124 -7.74 15.12 16.42
C ASP A 124 -6.64 15.66 17.36
N LEU A 125 -6.59 15.09 18.58
CA LEU A 125 -5.71 15.54 19.66
C LEU A 125 -4.22 15.50 19.29
N LEU A 126 -3.81 14.55 18.44
CA LEU A 126 -2.43 14.37 18.03
C LEU A 126 -2.00 15.51 17.11
N TYR A 127 -2.80 15.83 16.09
CA TYR A 127 -2.50 16.90 15.13
C TYR A 127 -2.56 18.30 15.76
N ARG A 128 -3.47 18.51 16.73
CA ARG A 128 -3.54 19.75 17.51
C ARG A 128 -2.29 19.98 18.35
N LYS A 129 -1.70 18.91 18.89
CA LYS A 129 -0.56 18.98 19.81
C LYS A 129 0.73 19.42 19.11
N PHE A 130 0.97 18.98 17.88
CA PHE A 130 2.21 19.32 17.16
C PHE A 130 2.03 20.50 16.21
N ARG A 131 2.88 21.53 16.37
CA ARG A 131 2.80 22.78 15.58
C ARG A 131 2.99 22.54 14.08
N ILE A 132 3.73 21.52 13.68
CA ILE A 132 4.01 21.20 12.27
C ILE A 132 2.74 20.94 11.46
N PHE A 133 1.76 20.22 12.01
CA PHE A 133 0.51 19.91 11.31
C PHE A 133 -0.38 21.14 11.12
N ARG A 134 -0.39 22.07 12.07
CA ARG A 134 -1.09 23.36 11.91
C ARG A 134 -0.47 24.21 10.81
N ILE A 135 0.86 24.31 10.77
CA ILE A 135 1.57 25.04 9.71
C ILE A 135 1.25 24.41 8.36
N TRP A 136 1.34 23.08 8.27
CA TRP A 136 1.06 22.35 7.04
C TRP A 136 -0.39 22.51 6.57
N PHE A 137 -1.38 22.41 7.47
CA PHE A 137 -2.79 22.69 7.15
C PHE A 137 -2.98 24.10 6.59
N THR A 138 -2.34 25.11 7.18
CA THR A 138 -2.38 26.49 6.68
C THR A 138 -1.73 26.61 5.30
N LEU A 139 -0.58 25.97 5.08
CA LEU A 139 0.12 26.01 3.78
C LEU A 139 -0.73 25.41 2.65
N GLN A 140 -1.58 24.41 2.94
CA GLN A 140 -2.44 23.79 1.94
C GLN A 140 -3.68 24.61 1.57
N ARG A 141 -4.17 25.48 2.47
CA ARG A 141 -5.45 26.19 2.30
C ARG A 141 -5.29 27.68 2.03
N TRP A 142 -4.14 28.28 2.35
CA TRP A 142 -3.94 29.70 2.10
C TRP A 142 -3.73 29.98 0.62
N GLN A 143 -4.67 30.72 0.02
CA GLN A 143 -4.68 31.03 -1.42
C GLN A 143 -3.38 31.70 -1.90
N GLY A 144 -2.73 32.51 -1.07
CA GLY A 144 -1.48 33.18 -1.43
C GLY A 144 -0.29 32.24 -1.68
N TYR A 145 -0.34 31.01 -1.17
CA TYR A 145 0.68 29.99 -1.44
C TYR A 145 0.38 29.21 -2.71
N GLY A 146 -0.85 29.27 -3.26
CA GLY A 146 -1.22 28.59 -4.50
C GLY A 146 -0.97 27.08 -4.48
N TYR A 147 -1.24 26.43 -3.35
CA TYR A 147 -1.09 24.98 -3.21
C TYR A 147 -1.93 24.23 -4.26
N GLN A 148 -1.33 23.22 -4.87
CA GLN A 148 -2.02 22.26 -5.72
C GLN A 148 -2.02 20.89 -5.05
N PRO A 149 -3.21 20.29 -4.81
CA PRO A 149 -3.29 18.93 -4.29
C PRO A 149 -2.55 17.94 -5.17
N PHE A 150 -1.90 16.97 -4.55
CA PHE A 150 -1.24 15.87 -5.23
C PHE A 150 -1.43 14.57 -4.47
N ILE A 151 -1.11 13.46 -5.13
CA ILE A 151 -1.10 12.14 -4.50
C ILE A 151 0.32 11.66 -4.24
N THR A 152 0.51 10.96 -3.14
CA THR A 152 1.71 10.14 -2.94
C THR A 152 1.47 8.75 -3.49
N GLU A 153 2.47 8.17 -4.13
CA GLU A 153 2.37 6.83 -4.68
C GLU A 153 3.59 6.00 -4.25
N MET A 154 3.30 4.78 -3.78
CA MET A 154 4.27 3.77 -3.36
C MET A 154 4.16 2.55 -4.25
N ASN A 155 5.30 1.99 -4.63
CA ASN A 155 5.40 0.85 -5.53
C ASN A 155 6.38 -0.19 -4.97
N VAL A 156 5.89 -1.40 -4.72
CA VAL A 156 6.73 -2.51 -4.22
C VAL A 156 6.40 -3.78 -4.99
N THR A 157 7.42 -4.40 -5.57
CA THR A 157 7.29 -5.71 -6.22
C THR A 157 7.97 -6.78 -5.38
N LYS A 158 7.24 -7.86 -5.08
CA LYS A 158 7.73 -9.01 -4.33
C LYS A 158 7.61 -10.28 -5.14
N THR A 159 8.66 -11.09 -5.09
CA THR A 159 8.61 -12.47 -5.54
C THR A 159 8.34 -13.35 -4.34
N ILE A 160 7.27 -14.15 -4.42
CA ILE A 160 6.96 -15.16 -3.43
C ILE A 160 7.07 -16.54 -4.07
N GLU A 161 7.54 -17.48 -3.27
CA GLU A 161 7.64 -18.89 -3.62
C GLU A 161 6.91 -19.70 -2.56
N GLY A 162 6.36 -20.82 -2.98
CA GLY A 162 5.70 -21.77 -2.09
C GLY A 162 5.59 -23.15 -2.70
N SER A 163 5.02 -24.07 -1.94
CA SER A 163 4.82 -25.46 -2.33
C SER A 163 3.44 -25.97 -1.95
N LYS A 164 3.04 -27.08 -2.57
CA LYS A 164 1.82 -27.84 -2.26
C LYS A 164 1.75 -28.26 -0.80
N PHE A 165 2.91 -28.43 -0.16
CA PHE A 165 3.04 -28.95 1.20
C PHE A 165 3.24 -27.85 2.24
N ASP A 166 3.21 -26.58 1.84
CA ASP A 166 3.33 -25.47 2.78
C ASP A 166 2.13 -25.44 3.73
N THR A 167 2.42 -25.32 5.03
CA THR A 167 1.43 -25.13 6.10
C THR A 167 1.51 -23.71 6.63
N PHE A 168 0.36 -23.12 6.94
CA PHE A 168 0.24 -21.72 7.36
C PHE A 168 -0.69 -21.58 8.57
#